data_AF-A0A1B9AYN2-F1
#
_entry.id   AF-A0A1B9AYN2-F1
#
_cell.length_a   1.000
_cell.length_b   1.000
_cell.length_c   1.000
_cell.angle_alpha   90.00
_cell.angle_beta   90.00
_cell.angle_gamma   90.00
#
_symmetry.space_group_name_H-M   'P 1'
#
loop_
_entity.id
_entity.type
_entity.pdbx_description
1 polymer ?
#
loop_
_entity_poly.entity_id
_entity_poly.type
_entity_poly.pdbx_seq_one_letter_code
_entity_poly.pdbx_strand_id
1 'polypeptide(L)'
;MATMALCSMIILVTTSTAQASGFSDVPATYWAYDDIQFLSSYEVINGYEDGKFRPGNIITRKDAAVMMTRALELTEPPAESELTFTDVKPSSPGYNQILIAMTNDWFTLRNGAFEPDQPLTRDEMAKALAMAFSYEGKETSEFTDVPKDDPYYPFIDAIAHYKVTTGYKDNTFRPAELVTRAQFSAFLSRVFQQPASYEVRNAGEVVANVPSFGAALSIAADYPQSTIHPASTKYREFPDKIATKDQTGLKSGVLIYNGVNEKNTFTKEFFDKYTSYQTPDGQTKDFFNTFIILGLRYDGGWLSENADNHANYSDWRAYINRTFAENGALQQLNASAKSQNKKADVYVAIPYPKRGEPILKLNDEEVESNLESRTDMVNWYISEVQKEWDNHELDNLNFKGYYWLNETVRVHEDELLLSAVSERIHADNQFFIYAPHATSTNFRKWRSYGFDAAFLQPNAFRENVANKEERLHRAFLYAQMYGTGITIEINSYSTSQAEAGVEAFNLYMDFAKRYGLDEKGMTFYQGVNMVARMATYDHPIFRQWYRQLTETFFSHPKSETN
;
A
#
# COMPACT_ATOMS: atom_id res chain seq x y z
N MET A 1 67.15 -44.98 1.06
CA MET A 1 66.53 -44.09 2.05
C MET A 1 66.02 -42.85 1.34
N ALA A 2 64.70 -42.66 1.30
CA ALA A 2 64.09 -41.37 0.99
C ALA A 2 62.72 -41.39 1.70
N THR A 3 62.62 -40.62 2.78
CA THR A 3 61.42 -40.51 3.62
C THR A 3 60.65 -39.28 3.16
N MET A 4 59.42 -39.45 2.71
CA MET A 4 58.52 -38.37 2.32
C MET A 4 57.70 -37.96 3.57
N ALA A 5 57.87 -36.73 4.03
CA ALA A 5 57.09 -36.16 5.12
C ALA A 5 55.83 -35.49 4.55
N LEU A 6 54.66 -35.94 4.99
CA LEU A 6 53.37 -35.37 4.65
C LEU A 6 53.03 -34.27 5.68
N CYS A 7 53.03 -33.01 5.25
CA CYS A 7 52.56 -31.88 6.07
C CYS A 7 51.03 -31.78 5.97
N SER A 8 50.31 -32.14 7.04
CA SER A 8 48.88 -31.86 7.17
C SER A 8 48.68 -30.40 7.57
N MET A 9 48.09 -29.61 6.68
CA MET A 9 47.68 -28.23 6.94
C MET A 9 46.30 -28.25 7.61
N ILE A 10 46.23 -27.84 8.88
CA ILE A 10 44.97 -27.68 9.60
C ILE A 10 44.36 -26.35 9.17
N ILE A 11 43.27 -26.41 8.40
CA ILE A 11 42.45 -25.24 8.07
C ILE A 11 41.53 -24.99 9.26
N LEU A 12 41.80 -23.94 10.05
CA LEU A 12 40.84 -23.41 11.01
C LEU A 12 39.73 -22.69 10.22
N VAL A 13 38.56 -23.32 10.12
CA VAL A 13 37.34 -22.65 9.71
C VAL A 13 36.82 -21.90 10.94
N THR A 14 37.10 -20.60 11.02
CA THR A 14 36.41 -19.73 11.98
C THR A 14 35.02 -19.43 11.41
N THR A 15 34.00 -20.09 11.93
CA THR A 15 32.61 -19.66 11.73
C THR A 15 32.43 -18.32 12.43
N SER A 16 32.35 -17.21 11.68
CA SER A 16 31.83 -15.97 12.24
C SER A 16 30.33 -16.18 12.44
N THR A 17 29.92 -16.38 13.69
CA THR A 17 28.53 -16.21 14.07
C THR A 17 28.24 -14.71 13.92
N ALA A 18 27.55 -14.32 12.85
CA ALA A 18 26.98 -12.98 12.72
C ALA A 18 26.03 -12.77 13.91
N GLN A 19 26.48 -12.01 14.89
CA GLN A 19 25.74 -11.79 16.12
C GLN A 19 24.65 -10.75 15.84
N ALA A 20 23.42 -11.21 15.62
CA ALA A 20 22.24 -10.38 15.78
C ALA A 20 22.10 -10.04 17.28
N SER A 21 22.74 -8.95 17.73
CA SER A 21 22.67 -8.46 19.10
C SER A 21 22.19 -7.01 19.07
N GLY A 22 20.94 -6.79 19.44
CA GLY A 22 20.41 -5.46 19.70
C GLY A 22 21.20 -4.73 20.80
N PHE A 23 20.91 -3.45 20.99
CA PHE A 23 21.61 -2.62 21.97
C PHE A 23 21.14 -2.91 23.39
N SER A 24 22.09 -3.07 24.32
CA SER A 24 21.80 -3.45 25.72
C SER A 24 20.95 -2.44 26.50
N ASP A 25 20.88 -1.19 26.03
CA ASP A 25 20.11 -0.08 26.63
C ASP A 25 18.86 0.30 25.81
N VAL A 26 18.46 -0.54 24.85
CA VAL A 26 17.23 -0.37 24.05
C VAL A 26 16.41 -1.66 24.14
N PRO A 27 15.62 -1.87 25.20
CA PRO A 27 14.75 -3.05 25.32
C PRO A 27 13.67 -3.05 24.23
N ALA A 28 13.10 -4.22 23.92
CA ALA A 28 12.02 -4.37 22.93
C ALA A 28 10.78 -3.50 23.21
N THR A 29 10.56 -3.10 24.47
CA THR A 29 9.49 -2.20 24.89
C THR A 29 9.83 -0.71 24.75
N TYR A 30 11.05 -0.37 24.32
CA TYR A 30 11.45 1.02 24.11
C TYR A 30 10.70 1.60 22.91
N TRP A 31 10.17 2.82 23.03
CA TRP A 31 9.27 3.39 22.03
C TRP A 31 9.86 3.51 20.62
N ALA A 32 11.20 3.63 20.52
CA ALA A 32 11.94 3.70 19.25
C ALA A 32 12.68 2.39 18.93
N TYR A 33 12.36 1.27 19.60
CA TYR A 33 13.09 0.01 19.42
C TYR A 33 13.10 -0.42 17.96
N ASP A 34 11.93 -0.48 17.31
CA ASP A 34 11.82 -0.91 15.92
C ASP A 34 12.57 0.02 14.96
N ASP A 35 12.48 1.33 15.16
CA ASP A 35 13.18 2.33 14.35
C ASP A 35 14.71 2.18 14.46
N ILE A 36 15.20 1.94 15.68
CA ILE A 36 16.62 1.73 15.95
C ILE A 36 17.10 0.39 15.39
N GLN A 37 16.35 -0.70 15.59
CA GLN A 37 16.73 -2.00 15.02
C GLN A 37 16.72 -1.95 13.50
N PHE A 38 15.72 -1.31 12.91
CA PHE A 38 15.61 -1.11 11.47
C PHE A 38 16.86 -0.40 10.93
N LEU A 39 17.18 0.80 11.42
CA LEU A 39 18.35 1.54 10.94
C LEU A 39 19.68 0.83 11.22
N SER A 40 19.78 0.07 12.32
CA SER A 40 20.98 -0.71 12.64
C SER A 40 21.15 -1.89 11.68
N SER A 41 20.06 -2.55 11.26
CA SER A 41 20.10 -3.67 10.32
C SER A 41 20.58 -3.27 8.93
N TYR A 42 20.49 -1.99 8.59
CA TYR A 42 21.00 -1.39 7.35
C TYR A 42 22.32 -0.64 7.55
N GLU A 43 22.99 -0.81 8.69
CA GLU A 43 24.28 -0.16 9.00
C GLU A 43 24.24 1.38 8.92
N VAL A 44 23.03 1.98 8.97
CA VAL A 44 22.84 3.43 8.98
C VAL A 44 23.30 3.99 10.33
N ILE A 45 22.97 3.29 11.41
CA ILE A 45 23.42 3.59 12.76
C ILE A 45 24.27 2.47 13.33
N ASN A 46 25.19 2.87 14.21
CA ASN A 46 25.97 1.97 15.03
C ASN A 46 25.82 2.35 16.50
N GLY A 47 26.00 1.36 17.37
CA GLY A 47 26.20 1.56 18.80
C GLY A 47 27.62 1.99 19.11
N TYR A 48 27.88 2.16 20.40
CA TYR A 48 29.21 2.36 20.94
C TYR A 48 29.89 1.01 21.21
N GLU A 49 31.21 1.02 21.39
CA GLU A 49 32.01 -0.19 21.66
C GLU A 49 31.56 -0.98 22.89
N ASP A 50 30.83 -0.34 23.82
CA ASP A 50 30.25 -0.93 25.02
C ASP A 50 28.92 -1.67 24.77
N GLY A 51 28.47 -1.78 23.52
CA GLY A 51 27.22 -2.46 23.14
C GLY A 51 25.95 -1.65 23.45
N LYS A 52 26.08 -0.34 23.71
CA LYS A 52 24.96 0.59 23.95
C LYS A 52 24.67 1.45 22.72
N PHE A 53 23.43 1.93 22.60
CA PHE A 53 23.02 2.94 21.61
C PHE A 53 22.98 4.36 22.17
N ARG A 54 22.73 4.49 23.48
CA ARG A 54 22.53 5.73 24.23
C ARG A 54 21.37 6.57 23.64
N PRO A 55 20.12 6.04 23.64
CA PRO A 55 18.99 6.64 22.94
C PRO A 55 18.65 8.06 23.44
N GLY A 56 18.91 8.36 24.72
CA GLY A 56 18.64 9.67 25.33
C GLY A 56 19.72 10.72 25.12
N ASN A 57 20.88 10.38 24.54
CA ASN A 57 21.91 11.38 24.26
C ASN A 57 21.44 12.33 23.16
N ILE A 58 21.82 13.61 23.27
CA ILE A 58 21.59 14.60 22.22
C ILE A 58 22.50 14.29 21.02
N ILE A 59 21.93 14.34 19.81
CA ILE A 59 22.68 14.10 18.58
C ILE A 59 23.44 15.36 18.16
N THR A 60 24.64 15.18 17.62
CA THR A 60 25.43 16.29 17.06
C THR A 60 25.10 16.50 15.59
N ARG A 61 25.40 17.70 15.07
CA ARG A 61 25.25 18.03 13.63
C ARG A 61 26.04 17.07 12.73
N LYS A 62 27.27 16.73 13.14
CA LYS A 62 28.10 15.74 12.43
C LYS A 62 27.47 14.35 12.42
N ASP A 63 26.98 13.88 13.56
CA ASP A 63 26.39 12.54 13.64
C ASP A 63 25.13 12.43 12.77
N ALA A 64 24.32 13.50 12.72
CA ALA A 64 23.17 13.57 11.82
C ALA A 64 23.59 13.51 10.34
N ALA A 65 24.61 14.28 9.93
CA ALA A 65 25.15 14.22 8.57
C ALA A 65 25.68 12.81 8.21
N VAL A 66 26.39 12.15 9.14
CA VAL A 66 26.89 10.78 8.96
C VAL A 66 25.75 9.79 8.80
N MET A 67 24.72 9.86 9.64
CA MET A 67 23.55 8.97 9.54
C MET A 67 22.80 9.18 8.22
N MET A 68 22.61 10.42 7.80
CA MET A 68 21.84 10.74 6.58
C MET A 68 22.59 10.34 5.30
N THR A 69 23.89 10.60 5.23
CA THR A 69 24.72 10.16 4.08
C THR A 69 24.78 8.64 3.98
N ARG A 70 24.85 7.93 5.11
CA ARG A 70 24.71 6.46 5.12
C ARG A 70 23.35 6.02 4.62
N ALA A 71 22.26 6.61 5.12
CA ALA A 71 20.90 6.28 4.70
C ALA A 71 20.69 6.52 3.18
N LEU A 72 21.31 7.54 2.61
CA LEU A 72 21.19 7.86 1.18
C LEU A 72 22.28 7.22 0.31
N GLU A 73 23.16 6.40 0.90
CA GLU A 73 24.27 5.75 0.21
C GLU A 73 25.25 6.71 -0.48
N LEU A 74 25.31 7.96 0.01
CA LEU A 74 26.18 9.00 -0.51
C LEU A 74 27.57 8.84 0.10
N THR A 75 28.47 8.23 -0.66
CA THR A 75 29.84 7.92 -0.23
C THR A 75 30.88 8.87 -0.83
N GLU A 76 30.60 9.40 -2.02
CA GLU A 76 31.50 10.29 -2.75
C GLU A 76 31.05 11.75 -2.63
N PRO A 77 31.92 12.66 -2.16
CA PRO A 77 31.65 14.08 -2.23
C PRO A 77 31.68 14.56 -3.70
N PRO A 78 31.03 15.69 -4.03
CA PRO A 78 31.14 16.30 -5.35
C PRO A 78 32.61 16.50 -5.74
N ALA A 79 32.97 16.13 -6.98
CA ALA A 79 34.35 16.12 -7.46
C ALA A 79 35.03 17.51 -7.41
N GLU A 80 34.25 18.58 -7.49
CA GLU A 80 34.70 19.98 -7.43
C GLU A 80 33.78 20.75 -6.48
N SER A 81 34.21 20.96 -5.24
CA SER A 81 33.51 21.82 -4.29
C SER A 81 34.46 22.89 -3.76
N GLU A 82 34.09 24.16 -3.95
CA GLU A 82 34.80 25.33 -3.39
C GLU A 82 34.42 25.59 -1.93
N LEU A 83 33.60 24.73 -1.32
CA LEU A 83 33.12 24.92 0.03
C LEU A 83 34.24 24.72 1.05
N THR A 84 34.41 25.69 1.93
CA THR A 84 35.42 25.66 3.01
C THR A 84 34.77 25.85 4.36
N PHE A 85 35.38 25.26 5.40
CA PHE A 85 34.94 25.35 6.78
C PHE A 85 36.07 25.89 7.65
N THR A 86 35.76 26.81 8.57
CA THR A 86 36.77 27.34 9.49
C THR A 86 37.16 26.35 10.58
N ASP A 87 36.31 25.36 10.87
CA ASP A 87 36.41 24.43 11.99
C ASP A 87 36.49 22.94 11.59
N VAL A 88 36.40 22.63 10.29
CA VAL A 88 36.52 21.25 9.77
C VAL A 88 37.59 21.20 8.67
N LYS A 89 38.57 20.31 8.82
CA LYS A 89 39.65 20.09 7.85
C LYS A 89 39.38 18.82 7.04
N PRO A 90 40.00 18.62 5.85
CA PRO A 90 39.89 17.37 5.09
C PRO A 90 40.25 16.11 5.88
N SER A 91 41.14 16.23 6.87
CA SER A 91 41.53 15.13 7.77
C SER A 91 40.59 14.92 8.97
N SER A 92 39.58 15.78 9.16
CA SER A 92 38.63 15.67 10.28
C SER A 92 37.73 14.44 10.08
N PRO A 93 37.44 13.66 11.14
CA PRO A 93 36.45 12.60 11.07
C PRO A 93 35.09 13.14 10.61
N GLY A 94 34.49 12.50 9.61
CA GLY A 94 33.20 12.92 9.05
C GLY A 94 33.29 14.03 8.01
N TYR A 95 34.47 14.48 7.60
CA TYR A 95 34.63 15.59 6.64
C TYR A 95 33.84 15.38 5.34
N ASN A 96 33.96 14.20 4.70
CA ASN A 96 33.23 13.93 3.46
C ASN A 96 31.71 14.00 3.67
N GLN A 97 31.20 13.46 4.79
CA GLN A 97 29.77 13.49 5.09
C GLN A 97 29.27 14.91 5.34
N ILE A 98 30.06 15.73 6.02
CA ILE A 98 29.78 17.16 6.21
C ILE A 98 29.77 17.89 4.87
N LEU A 99 30.76 17.64 4.00
CA LEU A 99 30.86 18.25 2.68
C LEU A 99 29.67 17.88 1.78
N ILE A 100 29.24 16.61 1.78
CA ILE A 100 28.04 16.16 1.09
C ILE A 100 26.81 16.87 1.64
N ALA A 101 26.63 16.86 2.96
CA ALA A 101 25.46 17.42 3.60
C ALA A 101 25.33 18.93 3.33
N MET A 102 26.44 19.66 3.30
CA MET A 102 26.46 21.08 3.00
C MET A 102 26.27 21.38 1.51
N THR A 103 26.85 20.57 0.61
CA THR A 103 26.65 20.77 -0.83
C THR A 103 25.21 20.48 -1.28
N ASN A 104 24.49 19.65 -0.52
CA ASN A 104 23.06 19.39 -0.73
C ASN A 104 22.16 20.30 0.14
N ASP A 105 22.71 21.35 0.74
CA ASP A 105 21.97 22.34 1.54
C ASP A 105 21.21 21.78 2.76
N TRP A 106 21.60 20.62 3.30
CA TRP A 106 20.94 20.01 4.46
C TRP A 106 21.15 20.83 5.73
N PHE A 107 22.31 21.48 5.84
CA PHE A 107 22.68 22.33 6.97
C PHE A 107 23.12 23.70 6.48
N THR A 108 23.21 24.65 7.42
CA THR A 108 23.70 26.01 7.16
C THR A 108 24.97 26.25 7.98
N LEU A 109 25.94 26.98 7.42
CA LEU A 109 27.12 27.45 8.16
C LEU A 109 26.76 28.58 9.11
N ARG A 110 27.47 28.65 10.23
CA ARG A 110 27.39 29.74 11.21
C ARG A 110 28.74 30.46 11.21
N ASN A 111 28.80 31.67 10.66
CA ASN A 111 30.04 32.45 10.53
C ASN A 111 31.21 31.68 9.87
N GLY A 112 30.91 30.88 8.84
CA GLY A 112 31.89 30.05 8.12
C GLY A 112 32.27 28.73 8.82
N ALA A 113 31.70 28.44 10.00
CA ALA A 113 31.88 27.17 10.71
C ALA A 113 30.70 26.21 10.48
N PHE A 114 30.97 24.91 10.44
CA PHE A 114 29.93 23.87 10.41
C PHE A 114 29.41 23.53 11.81
N GLU A 115 30.27 23.63 12.82
CA GLU A 115 30.04 23.28 14.22
C GLU A 115 29.72 21.79 14.45
N PRO A 116 30.66 20.86 14.13
CA PRO A 116 30.37 19.43 14.03
C PRO A 116 29.87 18.79 15.34
N ASP A 117 30.37 19.26 16.48
CA ASP A 117 30.04 18.68 17.79
C ASP A 117 28.91 19.43 18.51
N GLN A 118 28.33 20.46 17.89
CA GLN A 118 27.19 21.17 18.48
C GLN A 118 25.91 20.32 18.38
N PRO A 119 25.02 20.42 19.39
CA PRO A 119 23.69 19.82 19.35
C PRO A 119 22.87 20.21 18.12
N LEU A 120 22.09 19.26 17.61
CA LEU A 120 21.11 19.51 16.56
C LEU A 120 19.77 19.94 17.17
N THR A 121 19.20 21.04 16.67
CA THR A 121 17.85 21.51 16.98
C THR A 121 16.80 20.89 16.05
N ARG A 122 15.53 20.91 16.43
CA ARG A 122 14.44 20.30 15.66
C ARG A 122 14.16 21.00 14.33
N ASP A 123 14.33 22.31 14.25
CA ASP A 123 14.23 23.08 13.00
C ASP A 123 15.35 22.73 12.01
N GLU A 124 16.60 22.61 12.48
CA GLU A 124 17.74 22.17 11.68
C GLU A 124 17.56 20.72 11.21
N MET A 125 17.07 19.85 12.08
CA MET A 125 16.67 18.49 11.69
C MET A 125 15.59 18.51 10.61
N ALA A 126 14.58 19.37 10.72
CA ALA A 126 13.50 19.47 9.73
C ALA A 126 14.04 19.89 8.37
N LYS A 127 14.89 20.93 8.33
CA LYS A 127 15.60 21.35 7.10
C LYS A 127 16.42 20.22 6.52
N ALA A 128 17.26 19.58 7.33
CA ALA A 128 18.12 18.51 6.86
C ALA A 128 17.30 17.38 6.22
N LEU A 129 16.29 16.86 6.91
CA LEU A 129 15.46 15.76 6.40
C LEU A 129 14.65 16.17 5.17
N ALA A 130 14.06 17.38 5.17
CA ALA A 130 13.29 17.86 4.03
C ALA A 130 14.16 17.99 2.77
N MET A 131 15.36 18.57 2.91
CA MET A 131 16.29 18.72 1.78
C MET A 131 16.84 17.38 1.30
N ALA A 132 17.27 16.52 2.23
CA ALA A 132 17.87 15.24 1.91
C ALA A 132 16.93 14.29 1.16
N PHE A 133 15.63 14.36 1.44
CA PHE A 133 14.60 13.54 0.79
C PHE A 133 13.73 14.33 -0.19
N SER A 134 14.14 15.57 -0.53
CA SER A 134 13.46 16.46 -1.48
C SER A 134 11.95 16.62 -1.21
N TYR A 135 11.59 16.80 0.07
CA TYR A 135 10.23 17.02 0.50
C TYR A 135 9.85 18.50 0.41
N GLU A 136 8.69 18.75 -0.21
CA GLU A 136 8.10 20.07 -0.33
C GLU A 136 6.81 20.18 0.47
N GLY A 137 6.65 21.31 1.14
CA GLY A 137 5.46 21.67 1.89
C GLY A 137 4.26 22.01 1.00
N LYS A 138 3.08 22.10 1.63
CA LYS A 138 1.82 22.63 1.04
C LYS A 138 1.27 23.84 1.81
N GLU A 139 2.05 24.38 2.75
CA GLU A 139 1.68 25.48 3.65
C GLU A 139 0.43 25.19 4.50
N THR A 140 0.27 23.93 4.89
CA THR A 140 -0.90 23.39 5.60
C THR A 140 -0.64 23.06 7.07
N SER A 141 0.60 23.22 7.53
CA SER A 141 0.98 22.96 8.92
C SER A 141 0.16 23.82 9.88
N GLU A 142 -0.36 23.18 10.93
CA GLU A 142 -1.18 23.79 11.97
C GLU A 142 -0.39 24.02 13.28
N PHE A 143 0.95 23.92 13.24
CA PHE A 143 1.77 24.13 14.43
C PHE A 143 1.68 25.59 14.90
N THR A 144 1.29 25.76 16.16
CA THR A 144 0.97 27.06 16.76
C THR A 144 2.19 27.91 17.08
N ASP A 145 3.37 27.30 17.13
CA ASP A 145 4.66 27.90 17.51
C ASP A 145 5.63 28.03 16.32
N VAL A 146 5.16 27.83 15.08
CA VAL A 146 5.95 28.02 13.85
C VAL A 146 5.21 28.98 12.92
N PRO A 147 5.50 30.28 12.99
CA PRO A 147 4.93 31.28 12.10
C PRO A 147 5.23 30.99 10.62
N LYS A 148 4.33 31.35 9.70
CA LYS A 148 4.53 31.14 8.25
C LYS A 148 5.72 31.90 7.67
N ASP A 149 6.15 32.97 8.32
CA ASP A 149 7.31 33.78 7.96
C ASP A 149 8.63 33.29 8.61
N ASP A 150 8.58 32.21 9.41
CA ASP A 150 9.78 31.56 9.92
C ASP A 150 10.58 30.94 8.75
N PRO A 151 11.90 31.20 8.62
CA PRO A 151 12.73 30.61 7.58
C PRO A 151 12.73 29.07 7.52
N TYR A 152 12.42 28.39 8.63
CA TYR A 152 12.28 26.94 8.69
C TYR A 152 10.87 26.43 8.44
N TYR A 153 9.86 27.32 8.36
CA TYR A 153 8.47 26.93 8.11
C TYR A 153 8.31 26.01 6.89
N PRO A 154 8.92 26.29 5.71
CA PRO A 154 8.74 25.42 4.54
C PRO A 154 9.21 23.98 4.78
N PHE A 155 10.29 23.79 5.54
CA PHE A 155 10.85 22.47 5.83
C PHE A 155 10.04 21.74 6.90
N ILE A 156 9.62 22.47 7.94
CA ILE A 156 8.75 21.93 9.00
C ILE A 156 7.40 21.51 8.41
N ASP A 157 6.82 22.35 7.55
CA ASP A 157 5.60 22.05 6.82
C ASP A 157 5.77 20.83 5.90
N ALA A 158 6.90 20.72 5.18
CA ALA A 158 7.21 19.56 4.36
C ALA A 158 7.21 18.26 5.18
N ILE A 159 7.99 18.18 6.26
CA ILE A 159 8.05 16.95 7.07
C ILE A 159 6.73 16.65 7.79
N ALA A 160 5.88 17.65 8.06
CA ALA A 160 4.54 17.46 8.59
C ALA A 160 3.55 16.95 7.51
N HIS A 161 3.65 17.48 6.30
CA HIS A 161 2.85 17.04 5.15
C HIS A 161 3.07 15.56 4.85
N TYR A 162 4.32 15.12 4.83
CA TYR A 162 4.71 13.71 4.63
C TYR A 162 4.60 12.84 5.89
N LYS A 163 4.03 13.36 6.99
CA LYS A 163 3.81 12.63 8.26
C LYS A 163 5.09 12.05 8.88
N VAL A 164 6.24 12.66 8.61
CA VAL A 164 7.49 12.37 9.31
C VAL A 164 7.41 12.89 10.74
N THR A 165 6.73 14.03 10.96
CA THR A 165 6.40 14.60 12.26
C THR A 165 4.89 14.82 12.41
N THR A 166 4.39 14.71 13.64
CA THR A 166 3.03 15.09 14.04
C THR A 166 3.02 16.21 15.08
N GLY A 167 4.20 16.74 15.45
CA GLY A 167 4.34 17.64 16.59
C GLY A 167 3.94 17.00 17.92
N TYR A 168 3.63 17.86 18.89
CA TYR A 168 3.21 17.50 20.24
C TYR A 168 1.69 17.61 20.40
N LYS A 169 1.16 17.04 21.48
CA LYS A 169 -0.29 17.01 21.77
C LYS A 169 -0.93 18.40 21.90
N ASP A 170 -0.13 19.41 22.20
CA ASP A 170 -0.51 20.82 22.32
C ASP A 170 -0.46 21.57 20.97
N ASN A 171 -0.35 20.86 19.85
CA ASN A 171 -0.18 21.41 18.50
C ASN A 171 1.07 22.29 18.35
N THR A 172 2.15 21.99 19.08
CA THR A 172 3.47 22.65 18.90
C THR A 172 4.45 21.75 18.14
N PHE A 173 5.42 22.35 17.44
CA PHE A 173 6.55 21.67 16.82
C PHE A 173 7.81 21.71 17.69
N ARG A 174 8.00 22.82 18.42
CA ARG A 174 9.15 23.15 19.30
C ARG A 174 10.47 23.25 18.53
N PRO A 175 10.64 24.25 17.65
CA PRO A 175 11.78 24.32 16.72
C PRO A 175 13.15 24.33 17.39
N ALA A 176 13.30 25.04 18.52
CA ALA A 176 14.58 25.18 19.22
C ALA A 176 14.93 24.03 20.18
N GLU A 177 14.03 23.05 20.40
CA GLU A 177 14.34 21.90 21.25
C GLU A 177 15.44 21.03 20.60
N LEU A 178 16.30 20.46 21.44
CA LEU A 178 17.39 19.58 21.01
C LEU A 178 16.86 18.18 20.69
N VAL A 179 17.48 17.53 19.69
CA VAL A 179 17.07 16.22 19.23
C VAL A 179 17.90 15.12 19.89
N THR A 180 17.23 14.15 20.53
CA THR A 180 17.90 12.94 21.02
C THR A 180 18.22 11.97 19.89
N ARG A 181 19.20 11.08 20.09
CA ARG A 181 19.54 10.01 19.14
C ARG A 181 18.35 9.13 18.78
N ALA A 182 17.50 8.80 19.76
CA ALA A 182 16.27 8.05 19.51
C ALA A 182 15.25 8.83 18.66
N GLN A 183 15.04 10.11 18.96
CA GLN A 183 14.16 10.96 18.15
C GLN A 183 14.66 11.06 16.72
N PHE A 184 15.94 11.37 16.51
CA PHE A 184 16.51 11.47 15.17
C PHE A 184 16.40 10.14 14.40
N SER A 185 16.64 9.00 15.07
CA SER A 185 16.49 7.67 14.48
C SER A 185 15.04 7.40 14.06
N ALA A 186 14.06 7.77 14.89
CA ALA A 186 12.65 7.59 14.56
C ALA A 186 12.18 8.52 13.42
N PHE A 187 12.77 9.71 13.26
CA PHE A 187 12.49 10.56 12.09
C PHE A 187 13.17 9.99 10.83
N LEU A 188 14.44 9.59 10.94
CA LEU A 188 15.21 9.04 9.82
C LEU A 188 14.64 7.72 9.33
N SER A 189 14.19 6.83 10.22
CA SER A 189 13.57 5.55 9.83
C SER A 189 12.30 5.75 8.98
N ARG A 190 11.50 6.78 9.27
CA ARG A 190 10.27 7.08 8.52
C ARG A 190 10.56 7.54 7.10
N VAL A 191 11.59 8.36 6.91
CA VAL A 191 11.99 8.83 5.56
C VAL A 191 12.79 7.79 4.80
N PHE A 192 13.63 7.00 5.48
CA PHE A 192 14.38 5.89 4.89
C PHE A 192 13.47 4.74 4.42
N GLN A 193 12.28 4.65 4.99
CA GLN A 193 11.19 3.80 4.47
C GLN A 193 10.51 4.36 3.21
N GLN A 194 11.01 5.41 2.58
CA GLN A 194 10.58 5.86 1.26
C GLN A 194 11.70 5.65 0.22
N PRO A 195 11.38 5.54 -1.08
CA PRO A 195 12.39 5.53 -2.13
C PRO A 195 13.22 6.82 -2.05
N ALA A 196 14.54 6.69 -2.09
CA ALA A 196 15.46 7.84 -2.10
C ALA A 196 15.45 8.59 -3.44
N SER A 197 15.04 7.93 -4.50
CA SER A 197 14.85 8.52 -5.83
C SER A 197 13.83 7.71 -6.64
N TYR A 198 13.43 8.27 -7.78
CA TYR A 198 12.41 7.73 -8.67
C TYR A 198 12.92 7.73 -10.09
N GLU A 199 12.78 6.58 -10.75
CA GLU A 199 13.09 6.42 -12.16
C GLU A 199 11.85 6.74 -12.99
N VAL A 200 11.98 7.69 -13.92
CA VAL A 200 11.01 7.87 -14.99
C VAL A 200 11.45 6.99 -16.15
N ARG A 201 10.60 6.04 -16.54
CA ARG A 201 10.88 5.11 -17.65
C ARG A 201 9.93 5.39 -18.81
N ASN A 202 10.44 5.47 -20.03
CA ASN A 202 9.65 5.58 -21.25
C ASN A 202 9.96 4.39 -22.17
N ALA A 203 8.93 3.63 -22.57
CA ALA A 203 9.10 2.38 -23.31
C ALA A 203 10.07 1.37 -22.65
N GLY A 204 10.17 1.41 -21.31
CA GLY A 204 11.06 0.55 -20.51
C GLY A 204 12.46 1.12 -20.27
N GLU A 205 12.86 2.19 -20.96
CA GLU A 205 14.17 2.82 -20.77
C GLU A 205 14.11 3.94 -19.72
N VAL A 206 15.08 4.00 -18.81
CA VAL A 206 15.20 5.08 -17.81
C VAL A 206 15.59 6.37 -18.53
N VAL A 207 14.69 7.36 -18.55
CA VAL A 207 14.93 8.69 -19.13
C VAL A 207 15.35 9.72 -18.09
N ALA A 208 15.04 9.48 -16.81
CA ALA A 208 15.50 10.30 -15.70
C ALA A 208 15.51 9.48 -14.41
N ASN A 209 16.43 9.84 -13.52
CA ASN A 209 16.41 9.43 -12.11
C ASN A 209 16.44 10.69 -11.25
N VAL A 210 15.41 10.92 -10.45
CA VAL A 210 15.17 12.19 -9.75
C VAL A 210 14.82 11.96 -8.28
N PRO A 211 15.15 12.89 -7.37
CA PRO A 211 15.07 12.63 -5.92
C PRO A 211 13.65 12.72 -5.34
N SER A 212 12.65 13.18 -6.10
CA SER A 212 11.27 13.31 -5.62
C SER A 212 10.24 12.84 -6.63
N PHE A 213 9.10 12.35 -6.11
CA PHE A 213 7.96 11.97 -6.96
C PHE A 213 7.39 13.18 -7.72
N GLY A 214 7.43 14.37 -7.13
CA GLY A 214 7.01 15.61 -7.80
C GLY A 214 7.87 15.92 -9.04
N ALA A 215 9.20 15.84 -8.91
CA ALA A 215 10.10 15.98 -10.05
C ALA A 215 9.87 14.88 -11.09
N ALA A 216 9.62 13.64 -10.65
CA ALA A 216 9.32 12.53 -11.55
C ALA A 216 8.04 12.78 -12.35
N LEU A 217 7.00 13.34 -11.74
CA LEU A 217 5.77 13.75 -12.43
C LEU A 217 6.02 14.86 -13.46
N SER A 218 6.85 15.86 -13.12
CA SER A 218 7.19 16.93 -14.06
C SER A 218 7.89 16.39 -15.29
N ILE A 219 8.86 15.48 -15.13
CA ILE A 219 9.51 14.82 -16.27
C ILE A 219 8.54 13.90 -17.00
N ALA A 220 7.73 13.11 -16.29
CA ALA A 220 6.76 12.20 -16.90
C ALA A 220 5.74 12.92 -17.81
N ALA A 221 5.41 14.19 -17.51
CA ALA A 221 4.52 15.01 -18.34
C ALA A 221 5.05 15.22 -19.77
N ASP A 222 6.37 15.21 -19.96
CA ASP A 222 7.03 15.33 -21.27
C ASP A 222 7.04 14.00 -22.06
N TYR A 223 6.72 12.89 -21.39
CA TYR A 223 6.71 11.54 -21.97
C TYR A 223 5.34 10.88 -21.76
N PRO A 224 4.38 11.05 -22.69
CA PRO A 224 2.99 10.62 -22.51
C PRO A 224 2.77 9.11 -22.36
N GLN A 225 3.79 8.27 -22.42
CA GLN A 225 3.71 6.81 -22.20
C GLN A 225 4.64 6.37 -21.07
N SER A 226 5.14 7.31 -20.28
CA SER A 226 6.08 7.03 -19.21
C SER A 226 5.42 6.37 -18.00
N THR A 227 6.28 5.78 -17.19
CA THR A 227 6.00 5.14 -15.91
C THR A 227 6.97 5.70 -14.87
N ILE A 228 6.56 5.69 -13.61
CA ILE A 228 7.39 6.14 -12.50
C ILE A 228 7.60 4.96 -11.56
N HIS A 229 8.86 4.65 -11.29
CA HIS A 229 9.27 3.52 -10.47
C HIS A 229 10.13 3.99 -9.28
N PRO A 230 10.07 3.30 -8.13
CA PRO A 230 10.98 3.57 -7.03
C PRO A 230 12.37 3.03 -7.39
N ALA A 231 13.41 3.83 -7.19
CA ALA A 231 14.77 3.35 -7.39
C ALA A 231 15.19 2.47 -6.20
N SER A 232 15.69 1.27 -6.51
CA SER A 232 16.29 0.37 -5.53
C SER A 232 17.67 0.88 -5.10
N THR A 233 18.01 0.64 -3.85
CA THR A 233 19.34 0.95 -3.28
C THR A 233 19.96 -0.33 -2.71
N LYS A 234 21.22 -0.32 -2.25
CA LYS A 234 21.84 -1.52 -1.67
C LYS A 234 21.13 -2.01 -0.40
N TYR A 235 20.43 -1.12 0.29
CA TYR A 235 19.65 -1.43 1.48
C TYR A 235 18.20 -1.79 1.18
N ARG A 236 17.67 -1.36 0.03
CA ARG A 236 16.27 -1.59 -0.27
C ARG A 236 16.03 -1.88 -1.73
N GLU A 237 15.68 -3.11 -1.98
CA GLU A 237 15.13 -3.52 -3.26
C GLU A 237 13.62 -3.26 -3.28
N PHE A 238 13.18 -2.58 -4.32
CA PHE A 238 11.78 -2.51 -4.69
C PHE A 238 11.51 -3.49 -5.84
N PRO A 239 10.35 -4.15 -5.86
CA PRO A 239 9.96 -4.97 -7.01
C PRO A 239 9.94 -4.12 -8.28
N ASP A 240 10.41 -4.65 -9.41
CA ASP A 240 10.33 -3.95 -10.72
C ASP A 240 8.89 -3.89 -11.29
N LYS A 241 8.00 -4.72 -10.77
CA LYS A 241 6.61 -4.85 -11.23
C LYS A 241 5.65 -4.83 -10.05
N ILE A 242 4.41 -4.45 -10.35
CA ILE A 242 3.26 -4.63 -9.46
C ILE A 242 3.10 -6.12 -9.13
N ALA A 243 2.52 -6.43 -7.97
CA ALA A 243 2.39 -7.83 -7.53
C ALA A 243 1.69 -8.69 -8.57
N THR A 244 2.30 -9.83 -8.86
CA THR A 244 1.80 -10.80 -9.84
C THR A 244 0.98 -11.89 -9.15
N LYS A 245 0.36 -12.76 -9.96
CA LYS A 245 -0.45 -13.91 -9.50
C LYS A 245 0.15 -14.70 -8.36
N ASP A 246 1.45 -14.98 -8.46
CA ASP A 246 2.14 -15.88 -7.53
C ASP A 246 2.18 -15.28 -6.12
N GLN A 247 1.96 -13.96 -6.01
CA GLN A 247 1.91 -13.22 -4.77
C GLN A 247 0.48 -12.92 -4.31
N THR A 248 -0.49 -12.73 -5.22
CA THR A 248 -1.87 -12.35 -4.86
C THR A 248 -2.81 -13.54 -4.70
N GLY A 249 -2.51 -14.68 -5.31
CA GLY A 249 -3.41 -15.84 -5.38
C GLY A 249 -4.67 -15.62 -6.24
N LEU A 250 -4.82 -14.46 -6.88
CA LEU A 250 -5.94 -14.10 -7.74
C LEU A 250 -5.60 -14.29 -9.23
N LYS A 251 -6.63 -14.57 -10.02
CA LYS A 251 -6.61 -14.36 -11.48
C LYS A 251 -7.34 -13.04 -11.74
N SER A 252 -8.31 -13.01 -12.65
CA SER A 252 -9.13 -11.84 -12.99
C SER A 252 -10.27 -11.62 -12.01
N GLY A 253 -10.11 -10.63 -11.12
CA GLY A 253 -11.09 -10.27 -10.10
C GLY A 253 -12.18 -9.31 -10.60
N VAL A 254 -13.42 -9.53 -10.21
CA VAL A 254 -14.51 -8.56 -10.36
C VAL A 254 -15.36 -8.47 -9.10
N LEU A 255 -15.69 -7.23 -8.71
CA LEU A 255 -16.58 -6.95 -7.59
C LEU A 255 -18.03 -7.01 -8.07
N ILE A 256 -18.86 -7.76 -7.34
CA ILE A 256 -20.29 -7.93 -7.61
C ILE A 256 -21.08 -7.49 -6.38
N TYR A 257 -21.76 -6.35 -6.52
CA TYR A 257 -22.61 -5.85 -5.46
C TYR A 257 -23.88 -6.69 -5.35
N ASN A 258 -24.14 -7.22 -4.16
CA ASN A 258 -25.36 -7.92 -3.82
C ASN A 258 -26.01 -7.33 -2.55
N GLY A 259 -25.93 -5.99 -2.38
CA GLY A 259 -26.56 -5.18 -1.31
C GLY A 259 -28.08 -5.03 -1.45
N VAL A 260 -28.83 -4.55 -0.43
CA VAL A 260 -30.31 -4.49 -0.51
C VAL A 260 -30.81 -3.49 -1.56
N ASN A 261 -29.93 -2.58 -1.98
CA ASN A 261 -30.18 -1.64 -3.05
C ASN A 261 -30.13 -2.29 -4.44
N GLU A 262 -29.64 -3.52 -4.54
CA GLU A 262 -29.62 -4.29 -5.77
C GLU A 262 -30.98 -4.93 -5.96
N LYS A 263 -31.90 -4.13 -6.51
CA LYS A 263 -33.33 -4.48 -6.65
C LYS A 263 -33.59 -5.56 -7.70
N ASN A 264 -32.63 -5.79 -8.59
CA ASN A 264 -32.74 -6.82 -9.62
C ASN A 264 -32.18 -8.12 -9.07
N THR A 265 -32.97 -9.19 -9.13
CA THR A 265 -32.49 -10.54 -8.84
C THR A 265 -31.40 -10.94 -9.85
N PHE A 266 -30.37 -11.62 -9.37
CA PHE A 266 -29.37 -12.17 -10.27
C PHE A 266 -29.99 -13.25 -11.16
N THR A 267 -29.44 -13.39 -12.37
CA THR A 267 -29.74 -14.51 -13.25
C THR A 267 -28.46 -15.12 -13.76
N LYS A 268 -28.54 -16.35 -14.26
CA LYS A 268 -27.45 -17.00 -14.97
C LYS A 268 -26.94 -16.13 -16.14
N GLU A 269 -27.84 -15.55 -16.93
CA GLU A 269 -27.51 -14.76 -18.13
C GLU A 269 -26.76 -13.47 -17.79
N PHE A 270 -27.02 -12.92 -16.61
CA PHE A 270 -26.23 -11.82 -16.05
C PHE A 270 -24.78 -12.28 -15.87
N PHE A 271 -24.55 -13.39 -15.17
CA PHE A 271 -23.20 -13.91 -14.92
C PHE A 271 -22.50 -14.41 -16.18
N ASP A 272 -23.23 -14.87 -17.20
CA ASP A 272 -22.65 -15.27 -18.48
C ASP A 272 -21.84 -14.14 -19.14
N LYS A 273 -22.17 -12.87 -18.87
CA LYS A 273 -21.44 -11.68 -19.35
C LYS A 273 -20.13 -11.41 -18.60
N TYR A 274 -19.91 -12.08 -17.48
CA TYR A 274 -18.71 -11.92 -16.65
C TYR A 274 -17.78 -13.12 -16.76
N THR A 275 -18.32 -14.32 -16.99
CA THR A 275 -17.55 -15.57 -17.06
C THR A 275 -16.98 -15.85 -18.46
N SER A 276 -17.57 -15.25 -19.50
CA SER A 276 -17.07 -15.31 -20.87
C SER A 276 -17.30 -14.02 -21.65
N TYR A 277 -16.52 -13.85 -22.71
CA TYR A 277 -16.69 -12.78 -23.68
C TYR A 277 -16.57 -13.32 -25.12
N GLN A 278 -17.17 -12.60 -26.08
CA GLN A 278 -17.01 -12.87 -27.50
C GLN A 278 -15.87 -12.00 -28.06
N THR A 279 -14.93 -12.63 -28.75
CA THR A 279 -13.89 -11.93 -29.51
C THR A 279 -14.44 -11.37 -30.82
N PRO A 280 -13.75 -10.43 -31.49
CA PRO A 280 -14.20 -9.86 -32.76
C PRO A 280 -14.41 -10.90 -33.88
N ASP A 281 -13.70 -12.02 -33.85
CA ASP A 281 -13.84 -13.15 -34.78
C ASP A 281 -14.93 -14.16 -34.36
N GLY A 282 -15.70 -13.84 -33.30
CA GLY A 282 -16.85 -14.64 -32.85
C GLY A 282 -16.50 -15.85 -31.99
N GLN A 283 -15.26 -15.94 -31.47
CA GLN A 283 -14.89 -16.99 -30.53
C GLN A 283 -15.30 -16.61 -29.10
N THR A 284 -15.81 -17.59 -28.36
CA THR A 284 -16.06 -17.43 -26.92
C THR A 284 -14.79 -17.70 -26.15
N LYS A 285 -14.36 -16.74 -25.33
CA LYS A 285 -13.17 -16.85 -24.46
C LYS A 285 -13.51 -16.60 -22.99
N ASP A 286 -12.62 -17.03 -22.13
CA ASP A 286 -12.69 -16.84 -20.68
C ASP A 286 -12.50 -15.38 -20.31
N PHE A 287 -13.28 -14.91 -19.34
CA PHE A 287 -13.24 -13.52 -18.89
C PHE A 287 -12.85 -13.44 -17.41
N PHE A 288 -13.71 -12.95 -16.52
CA PHE A 288 -13.43 -12.95 -15.09
C PHE A 288 -13.50 -14.38 -14.52
N ASN A 289 -12.49 -14.73 -13.71
CA ASN A 289 -12.42 -16.01 -13.02
C ASN A 289 -12.68 -15.89 -11.53
N THR A 290 -12.37 -14.74 -10.94
CA THR A 290 -12.51 -14.48 -9.50
C THR A 290 -13.64 -13.49 -9.25
N PHE A 291 -14.58 -13.85 -8.39
CA PHE A 291 -15.77 -13.06 -8.07
C PHE A 291 -15.77 -12.70 -6.59
N ILE A 292 -15.76 -11.41 -6.30
CA ILE A 292 -15.84 -10.88 -4.95
C ILE A 292 -17.28 -10.42 -4.73
N ILE A 293 -18.04 -11.19 -3.94
CA ILE A 293 -19.45 -10.93 -3.66
C ILE A 293 -19.55 -10.05 -2.42
N LEU A 294 -20.11 -8.84 -2.56
CA LEU A 294 -20.14 -7.86 -1.48
C LEU A 294 -21.45 -7.08 -1.39
N GLY A 295 -21.89 -6.78 -0.17
CA GLY A 295 -23.06 -5.95 0.11
C GLY A 295 -22.66 -4.69 0.86
N LEU A 296 -22.94 -3.51 0.29
CA LEU A 296 -22.70 -2.24 1.00
C LEU A 296 -23.81 -1.86 1.97
N ARG A 297 -25.02 -2.39 1.75
CA ARG A 297 -26.26 -1.94 2.39
C ARG A 297 -27.07 -3.10 2.93
N TYR A 298 -27.70 -2.87 4.08
CA TYR A 298 -28.76 -3.70 4.66
C TYR A 298 -30.03 -2.83 4.83
N ASP A 299 -31.14 -3.45 5.24
CA ASP A 299 -32.38 -2.69 5.49
C ASP A 299 -32.19 -1.77 6.71
N GLY A 300 -32.07 -0.48 6.47
CA GLY A 300 -31.88 0.53 7.52
C GLY A 300 -30.48 1.15 7.61
N GLY A 301 -29.49 0.73 6.82
CA GLY A 301 -28.15 1.34 6.93
C GLY A 301 -27.07 0.79 5.99
N TRP A 302 -25.81 0.93 6.42
CA TRP A 302 -24.64 0.43 5.72
C TRP A 302 -23.94 -0.70 6.46
N LEU A 303 -23.23 -1.54 5.71
CA LEU A 303 -22.42 -2.64 6.24
C LEU A 303 -20.93 -2.26 6.39
N SER A 304 -20.51 -1.06 5.99
CA SER A 304 -19.14 -0.53 6.14
C SER A 304 -19.00 0.41 7.35
N GLU A 305 -17.79 0.87 7.68
CA GLU A 305 -17.58 1.86 8.74
C GLU A 305 -18.17 3.22 8.34
N ASN A 306 -19.29 3.60 8.96
CA ASN A 306 -19.86 4.94 8.90
C ASN A 306 -20.87 5.12 10.05
N ALA A 307 -21.34 6.35 10.22
CA ALA A 307 -22.29 6.71 11.27
C ALA A 307 -23.67 6.04 11.15
N ASP A 308 -24.01 5.56 9.95
CA ASP A 308 -25.29 4.91 9.63
C ASP A 308 -25.15 3.36 9.62
N ASN A 309 -24.07 2.82 10.20
CA ASN A 309 -23.92 1.38 10.40
C ASN A 309 -24.42 0.99 11.79
N HIS A 310 -25.68 0.54 11.82
CA HIS A 310 -26.32 -0.02 13.01
C HIS A 310 -26.50 -1.55 12.91
N ALA A 311 -25.78 -2.18 11.99
CA ALA A 311 -26.00 -3.57 11.63
C ALA A 311 -25.74 -4.52 12.81
N ASN A 312 -26.65 -5.48 13.01
CA ASN A 312 -26.60 -6.50 14.04
C ASN A 312 -26.52 -7.90 13.42
N TYR A 313 -26.53 -8.94 14.27
CA TYR A 313 -26.48 -10.33 13.80
C TYR A 313 -27.64 -10.64 12.83
N SER A 314 -28.83 -10.09 13.05
CA SER A 314 -29.98 -10.24 12.14
C SER A 314 -29.71 -9.70 10.73
N ASP A 315 -29.05 -8.55 10.62
CA ASP A 315 -28.76 -7.89 9.34
C ASP A 315 -27.69 -8.66 8.57
N TRP A 316 -26.68 -9.16 9.29
CA TRP A 316 -25.64 -10.01 8.74
C TRP A 316 -26.20 -11.37 8.31
N ARG A 317 -27.15 -11.95 9.07
CA ARG A 317 -27.90 -13.13 8.66
C ARG A 317 -28.70 -12.86 7.38
N ALA A 318 -29.41 -11.73 7.30
CA ALA A 318 -30.15 -11.36 6.10
C ALA A 318 -29.23 -11.18 4.88
N TYR A 319 -28.01 -10.69 5.09
CA TYR A 319 -26.99 -10.62 4.06
C TYR A 319 -26.52 -12.01 3.59
N ILE A 320 -26.25 -12.94 4.52
CA ILE A 320 -25.93 -14.33 4.20
C ILE A 320 -27.07 -14.96 3.39
N ASN A 321 -28.30 -14.93 3.89
CA ASN A 321 -29.46 -15.56 3.26
C ASN A 321 -29.66 -15.08 1.81
N ARG A 322 -29.49 -13.79 1.55
CA ARG A 322 -29.59 -13.21 0.22
C ARG A 322 -28.44 -13.60 -0.71
N THR A 323 -27.25 -13.81 -0.16
CA THR A 323 -26.08 -14.25 -0.93
C THR A 323 -26.26 -15.68 -1.44
N PHE A 324 -26.83 -16.55 -0.60
CA PHE A 324 -27.00 -17.99 -0.86
C PHE A 324 -28.38 -18.41 -1.41
N ALA A 325 -29.37 -17.50 -1.43
CA ALA A 325 -30.70 -17.78 -1.97
C ALA A 325 -30.65 -18.37 -3.40
N GLU A 326 -31.72 -19.07 -3.81
CA GLU A 326 -31.83 -19.67 -5.14
C GLU A 326 -31.63 -18.65 -6.28
N ASN A 327 -32.15 -17.43 -6.11
CA ASN A 327 -31.94 -16.29 -7.01
C ASN A 327 -30.81 -15.35 -6.56
N GLY A 328 -30.02 -15.77 -5.58
CA GLY A 328 -28.86 -15.08 -5.03
C GLY A 328 -27.64 -15.18 -5.95
N ALA A 329 -26.61 -14.39 -5.64
CA ALA A 329 -25.42 -14.27 -6.47
C ALA A 329 -24.69 -15.61 -6.69
N LEU A 330 -24.54 -16.42 -5.63
CA LEU A 330 -23.74 -17.64 -5.70
C LEU A 330 -24.42 -18.73 -6.54
N GLN A 331 -25.72 -18.95 -6.38
CA GLN A 331 -26.45 -19.95 -7.17
C GLN A 331 -26.45 -19.61 -8.66
N GLN A 332 -26.65 -18.33 -8.98
CA GLN A 332 -26.70 -17.87 -10.37
C GLN A 332 -25.30 -17.88 -11.02
N LEU A 333 -24.24 -17.55 -10.26
CA LEU A 333 -22.86 -17.69 -10.71
C LEU A 333 -22.48 -19.17 -10.92
N ASN A 334 -22.86 -20.06 -10.00
CA ASN A 334 -22.64 -21.52 -10.11
C ASN A 334 -23.30 -22.07 -11.38
N ALA A 335 -24.54 -21.69 -11.66
CA ALA A 335 -25.24 -22.07 -12.88
C ALA A 335 -24.55 -21.57 -14.16
N SER A 336 -24.02 -20.33 -14.14
CA SER A 336 -23.26 -19.78 -15.28
C SER A 336 -21.95 -20.56 -15.48
N ALA A 337 -21.17 -20.76 -14.42
CA ALA A 337 -19.91 -21.51 -14.45
C ALA A 337 -20.11 -22.95 -14.95
N LYS A 338 -21.15 -23.64 -14.46
CA LYS A 338 -21.55 -24.98 -14.92
C LYS A 338 -21.81 -25.01 -16.42
N SER A 339 -22.60 -24.07 -16.93
CA SER A 339 -22.96 -24.02 -18.35
C SER A 339 -21.78 -23.78 -19.28
N GLN A 340 -20.70 -23.20 -18.76
CA GLN A 340 -19.48 -22.91 -19.50
C GLN A 340 -18.37 -23.91 -19.22
N ASN A 341 -18.65 -24.99 -18.48
CA ASN A 341 -17.69 -26.02 -18.08
C ASN A 341 -16.43 -25.42 -17.40
N LYS A 342 -16.65 -24.52 -16.44
CA LYS A 342 -15.61 -23.81 -15.70
C LYS A 342 -15.79 -23.91 -14.20
N LYS A 343 -14.70 -23.66 -13.47
CA LYS A 343 -14.75 -23.31 -12.05
C LYS A 343 -14.40 -21.85 -11.83
N ALA A 344 -15.24 -21.14 -11.09
CA ALA A 344 -15.02 -19.76 -10.69
C ALA A 344 -14.58 -19.68 -9.22
N ASP A 345 -13.59 -18.84 -8.95
CA ASP A 345 -13.08 -18.58 -7.61
C ASP A 345 -13.95 -17.51 -6.93
N VAL A 346 -14.33 -17.72 -5.67
CA VAL A 346 -15.25 -16.84 -4.96
C VAL A 346 -14.67 -16.36 -3.64
N TYR A 347 -14.82 -15.06 -3.39
CA TYR A 347 -14.63 -14.44 -2.09
C TYR A 347 -15.94 -13.84 -1.62
N VAL A 348 -16.26 -14.00 -0.33
CA VAL A 348 -17.44 -13.38 0.29
C VAL A 348 -16.98 -12.24 1.20
N ALA A 349 -17.61 -11.08 1.08
CA ALA A 349 -17.25 -9.93 1.91
C ALA A 349 -17.68 -10.12 3.37
N ILE A 350 -16.78 -9.86 4.31
CA ILE A 350 -17.09 -9.73 5.73
C ILE A 350 -17.53 -8.28 6.00
N PRO A 351 -18.77 -8.05 6.47
CA PRO A 351 -19.21 -6.72 6.87
C PRO A 351 -18.41 -6.15 8.05
N TYR A 352 -18.41 -4.83 8.20
CA TYR A 352 -17.73 -4.16 9.31
C TYR A 352 -18.56 -4.27 10.60
N PRO A 353 -18.03 -4.90 11.68
CA PRO A 353 -18.72 -4.93 12.97
C PRO A 353 -18.68 -3.53 13.59
N LYS A 354 -19.87 -2.94 13.76
CA LYS A 354 -20.06 -1.55 14.23
C LYS A 354 -19.36 -1.29 15.56
N ARG A 355 -19.04 -0.02 15.81
CA ARG A 355 -18.38 0.47 17.02
C ARG A 355 -19.32 1.39 17.81
N GLY A 356 -19.10 1.47 19.12
CA GLY A 356 -19.72 2.47 19.99
C GLY A 356 -21.09 2.06 20.52
N GLU A 357 -22.06 1.72 19.66
CA GLU A 357 -23.36 1.22 20.12
C GLU A 357 -23.36 -0.29 20.42
N PRO A 358 -24.18 -0.78 21.37
CA PRO A 358 -24.30 -2.21 21.65
C PRO A 358 -24.66 -3.06 20.40
N ILE A 359 -24.15 -4.28 20.37
CA ILE A 359 -24.43 -5.27 19.34
C ILE A 359 -25.56 -6.17 19.84
N LEU A 360 -26.64 -6.27 19.07
CA LEU A 360 -27.75 -7.16 19.32
C LEU A 360 -27.50 -8.52 18.67
N LYS A 361 -27.49 -9.58 19.49
CA LYS A 361 -27.41 -10.98 19.04
C LYS A 361 -28.76 -11.46 18.49
N LEU A 362 -28.79 -12.65 17.88
CA LEU A 362 -30.02 -13.25 17.33
C LEU A 362 -31.09 -13.61 18.39
N ASN A 363 -30.70 -13.72 19.65
CA ASN A 363 -31.56 -14.00 20.80
C ASN A 363 -32.01 -12.71 21.53
N ASP A 364 -31.85 -11.55 20.88
CA ASP A 364 -32.12 -10.21 21.43
C ASP A 364 -31.28 -9.84 22.66
N GLU A 365 -30.19 -10.56 22.91
CA GLU A 365 -29.19 -10.18 23.92
C GLU A 365 -28.32 -9.04 23.40
N GLU A 366 -28.25 -7.94 24.14
CA GLU A 366 -27.33 -6.83 23.87
C GLU A 366 -25.98 -7.08 24.54
N VAL A 367 -24.91 -6.95 23.77
CA VAL A 367 -23.53 -6.94 24.28
C VAL A 367 -22.85 -5.62 23.92
N GLU A 368 -21.97 -5.14 24.80
CA GLU A 368 -21.15 -3.97 24.51
C GLU A 368 -20.34 -4.18 23.24
N SER A 369 -20.24 -3.17 22.37
CA SER A 369 -19.36 -3.21 21.20
C SER A 369 -17.91 -2.93 21.61
N ASN A 370 -17.12 -4.00 21.73
CA ASN A 370 -15.71 -3.98 22.06
C ASN A 370 -14.96 -5.03 21.21
N LEU A 371 -13.63 -5.13 21.34
CA LEU A 371 -12.83 -6.06 20.55
C LEU A 371 -13.35 -7.51 20.60
N GLU A 372 -13.73 -8.00 21.78
CA GLU A 372 -14.19 -9.38 21.98
C GLU A 372 -15.52 -9.63 21.26
N SER A 373 -16.56 -8.83 21.55
CA SER A 373 -17.89 -9.03 20.96
C SER A 373 -17.93 -8.80 19.45
N ARG A 374 -17.11 -7.88 18.93
CA ARG A 374 -16.93 -7.64 17.49
C ARG A 374 -16.21 -8.82 16.82
N THR A 375 -15.19 -9.38 17.47
CA THR A 375 -14.50 -10.58 17.00
C THR A 375 -15.44 -11.78 16.98
N ASP A 376 -16.26 -11.96 18.02
CA ASP A 376 -17.27 -13.01 18.09
C ASP A 376 -18.29 -12.92 16.96
N MET A 377 -18.76 -11.71 16.65
CA MET A 377 -19.69 -11.48 15.55
C MET A 377 -19.08 -11.87 14.20
N VAL A 378 -17.82 -11.52 13.94
CA VAL A 378 -17.11 -11.92 12.72
C VAL A 378 -16.89 -13.44 12.67
N ASN A 379 -16.49 -14.04 13.79
CA ASN A 379 -16.29 -15.49 13.89
C ASN A 379 -17.59 -16.27 13.65
N TRP A 380 -18.71 -15.79 14.19
CA TRP A 380 -20.03 -16.33 13.92
C TRP A 380 -20.39 -16.18 12.44
N TYR A 381 -20.16 -15.02 11.84
CA TYR A 381 -20.43 -14.78 10.41
C TYR A 381 -19.66 -15.75 9.50
N ILE A 382 -18.35 -15.89 9.74
CA ILE A 382 -17.49 -16.84 9.01
C ILE A 382 -18.06 -18.26 9.10
N SER A 383 -18.40 -18.70 10.32
CA SER A 383 -18.95 -20.04 10.56
C SER A 383 -20.27 -20.26 9.82
N GLU A 384 -21.14 -19.25 9.78
CA GLU A 384 -22.43 -19.34 9.11
C GLU A 384 -22.30 -19.28 7.59
N VAL A 385 -21.38 -18.49 7.04
CA VAL A 385 -21.05 -18.52 5.61
C VAL A 385 -20.53 -19.89 5.21
N GLN A 386 -19.64 -20.49 6.00
CA GLN A 386 -19.11 -21.84 5.73
C GLN A 386 -20.23 -22.89 5.77
N LYS A 387 -21.10 -22.82 6.77
CA LYS A 387 -22.26 -23.71 6.88
C LYS A 387 -23.20 -23.58 5.68
N GLU A 388 -23.52 -22.36 5.25
CA GLU A 388 -24.34 -22.15 4.06
C GLU A 388 -23.63 -22.64 2.80
N TRP A 389 -22.31 -22.45 2.68
CA TRP A 389 -21.54 -23.00 1.57
C TRP A 389 -21.65 -24.54 1.50
N ASP A 390 -21.45 -25.23 2.61
CA ASP A 390 -21.47 -26.69 2.68
C ASP A 390 -22.88 -27.28 2.44
N ASN A 391 -23.92 -26.52 2.76
CA ASN A 391 -25.32 -26.93 2.56
C ASN A 391 -25.85 -26.69 1.15
N HIS A 392 -25.12 -25.96 0.30
CA HIS A 392 -25.54 -25.61 -1.06
C HIS A 392 -24.69 -26.34 -2.11
N GLU A 393 -25.34 -26.81 -3.18
CA GLU A 393 -24.68 -27.51 -4.30
C GLU A 393 -23.90 -26.54 -5.23
N LEU A 394 -22.80 -25.98 -4.74
CA LEU A 394 -21.96 -24.98 -5.43
C LEU A 394 -20.74 -25.60 -6.14
N ASP A 395 -20.89 -26.78 -6.75
CA ASP A 395 -19.79 -27.61 -7.28
C ASP A 395 -18.87 -26.91 -8.30
N ASN A 396 -19.39 -25.90 -9.02
CA ASN A 396 -18.68 -25.17 -10.07
C ASN A 396 -18.02 -23.89 -9.54
N LEU A 397 -18.06 -23.68 -8.22
CA LEU A 397 -17.37 -22.60 -7.55
C LEU A 397 -16.29 -23.17 -6.64
N ASN A 398 -15.23 -22.39 -6.43
CA ASN A 398 -14.22 -22.65 -5.41
C ASN A 398 -14.35 -21.54 -4.36
N PHE A 399 -14.65 -21.89 -3.12
CA PHE A 399 -14.59 -20.92 -2.05
C PHE A 399 -13.13 -20.66 -1.69
N LYS A 400 -12.64 -19.46 -2.01
CA LYS A 400 -11.25 -19.08 -1.77
C LYS A 400 -11.05 -18.44 -0.41
N GLY A 401 -12.07 -17.75 0.12
CA GLY A 401 -12.04 -17.13 1.43
C GLY A 401 -12.80 -15.82 1.44
N TYR A 402 -12.26 -14.81 2.12
CA TYR A 402 -13.00 -13.61 2.49
C TYR A 402 -12.38 -12.32 2.01
N TYR A 403 -13.24 -11.34 1.77
CA TYR A 403 -12.87 -9.96 1.46
C TYR A 403 -13.26 -9.04 2.62
N TRP A 404 -12.35 -8.25 3.17
CA TRP A 404 -12.71 -7.29 4.21
C TRP A 404 -13.38 -6.06 3.61
N LEU A 405 -14.63 -5.77 4.02
CA LEU A 405 -15.43 -4.73 3.39
C LEU A 405 -14.92 -3.30 3.65
N ASN A 406 -14.33 -3.03 4.82
CA ASN A 406 -13.98 -1.67 5.21
C ASN A 406 -12.62 -1.23 4.68
N GLU A 407 -12.60 -0.25 3.77
CA GLU A 407 -11.42 0.23 3.02
C GLU A 407 -10.38 1.03 3.84
N THR A 408 -10.55 1.20 5.15
CA THR A 408 -9.58 1.89 6.02
C THR A 408 -9.52 1.26 7.41
N VAL A 409 -8.33 1.21 8.01
CA VAL A 409 -8.14 0.84 9.42
C VAL A 409 -7.72 2.09 10.17
N ARG A 410 -8.64 2.66 10.96
CA ARG A 410 -8.47 3.99 11.58
C ARG A 410 -7.99 3.95 13.02
N VAL A 411 -8.27 2.86 13.72
CA VAL A 411 -8.02 2.73 15.16
C VAL A 411 -7.27 1.45 15.48
N HIS A 412 -6.50 1.46 16.56
CA HIS A 412 -5.71 0.31 16.99
C HIS A 412 -6.55 -0.94 17.28
N GLU A 413 -7.76 -0.77 17.82
CA GLU A 413 -8.69 -1.89 18.04
C GLU A 413 -9.02 -2.64 16.74
N ASP A 414 -9.15 -1.93 15.61
CA ASP A 414 -9.42 -2.56 14.31
C ASP A 414 -8.17 -3.30 13.78
N GLU A 415 -6.96 -2.87 14.14
CA GLU A 415 -5.72 -3.61 13.82
C GLU A 415 -5.67 -4.95 14.57
N LEU A 416 -6.07 -4.96 15.85
CA LEU A 416 -6.16 -6.17 16.67
C LEU A 416 -7.28 -7.10 16.17
N LEU A 417 -8.45 -6.53 15.83
CA LEU A 417 -9.57 -7.26 15.24
C LEU A 417 -9.15 -7.97 13.95
N LEU A 418 -8.50 -7.26 13.03
CA LEU A 418 -8.05 -7.85 11.76
C LEU A 418 -7.03 -8.96 11.98
N SER A 419 -6.13 -8.82 12.96
CA SER A 419 -5.17 -9.88 13.30
C SER A 419 -5.90 -11.15 13.77
N ALA A 420 -6.88 -11.02 14.68
CA ALA A 420 -7.67 -12.16 15.16
C ALA A 420 -8.53 -12.80 14.04
N VAL A 421 -9.10 -11.98 13.15
CA VAL A 421 -9.90 -12.44 12.00
C VAL A 421 -9.02 -13.17 10.99
N SER A 422 -7.81 -12.65 10.72
CA SER A 422 -6.83 -13.29 9.84
C SER A 422 -6.44 -14.67 10.38
N GLU A 423 -6.07 -14.78 11.66
CA GLU A 423 -5.72 -16.06 12.29
C GLU A 423 -6.85 -17.10 12.14
N ARG A 424 -8.11 -16.67 12.33
CA ARG A 424 -9.27 -17.54 12.13
C ARG A 424 -9.38 -18.01 10.67
N ILE A 425 -9.30 -17.11 9.70
CA ILE A 425 -9.45 -17.45 8.27
C ILE A 425 -8.32 -18.39 7.83
N HIS A 426 -7.09 -18.14 8.29
CA HIS A 426 -5.93 -18.97 7.97
C HIS A 426 -5.99 -20.35 8.62
N ALA A 427 -6.60 -20.50 9.79
CA ALA A 427 -6.84 -21.81 10.40
C ALA A 427 -7.69 -22.73 9.52
N ASP A 428 -8.56 -22.16 8.68
CA ASP A 428 -9.41 -22.86 7.71
C ASP A 428 -8.75 -22.98 6.32
N ASN A 429 -7.45 -22.64 6.17
CA ASN A 429 -6.69 -22.59 4.92
C ASN A 429 -7.34 -21.71 3.82
N GLN A 430 -8.01 -20.64 4.23
CA GLN A 430 -8.66 -19.70 3.33
C GLN A 430 -7.83 -18.43 3.15
N PHE A 431 -8.05 -17.73 2.04
CA PHE A 431 -7.41 -16.45 1.75
C PHE A 431 -8.20 -15.29 2.34
N PHE A 432 -7.49 -14.28 2.83
CA PHE A 432 -8.05 -13.03 3.30
C PHE A 432 -7.55 -11.86 2.45
N ILE A 433 -8.46 -11.19 1.75
CA ILE A 433 -8.11 -10.12 0.80
C ILE A 433 -8.78 -8.80 1.14
N TYR A 434 -8.23 -7.73 0.56
CA TYR A 434 -8.59 -6.36 0.90
C TYR A 434 -8.43 -5.39 -0.28
N ALA A 435 -9.31 -4.40 -0.42
CA ALA A 435 -9.11 -3.29 -1.34
C ALA A 435 -9.19 -1.96 -0.58
N PRO A 436 -8.04 -1.30 -0.31
CA PRO A 436 -8.02 0.02 0.30
C PRO A 436 -8.11 1.12 -0.75
N HIS A 437 -8.70 2.26 -0.38
CA HIS A 437 -8.67 3.46 -1.23
C HIS A 437 -7.32 4.18 -1.21
N ALA A 438 -6.98 4.89 -2.29
CA ALA A 438 -5.67 5.54 -2.48
C ALA A 438 -5.30 6.60 -1.43
N THR A 439 -6.28 7.14 -0.70
CA THR A 439 -6.04 8.08 0.41
C THR A 439 -5.97 7.42 1.78
N SER A 440 -6.03 6.09 1.85
CA SER A 440 -5.93 5.30 3.07
C SER A 440 -4.49 5.37 3.60
N THR A 441 -4.31 5.97 4.78
CA THR A 441 -2.97 6.26 5.35
C THR A 441 -2.28 5.04 5.94
N ASN A 442 -3.01 3.94 6.10
CA ASN A 442 -2.56 2.69 6.70
C ASN A 442 -2.34 1.58 5.66
N PHE A 443 -2.50 1.87 4.36
CA PHE A 443 -2.35 0.89 3.27
C PHE A 443 -1.07 0.04 3.37
N ARG A 444 0.08 0.64 3.69
CA ARG A 444 1.37 -0.05 3.83
C ARG A 444 1.38 -1.17 4.88
N LYS A 445 0.41 -1.18 5.80
CA LYS A 445 0.29 -2.15 6.90
C LYS A 445 -0.56 -3.37 6.54
N TRP A 446 -1.06 -3.49 5.30
CA TRP A 446 -1.96 -4.59 4.92
C TRP A 446 -1.42 -5.98 5.29
N ARG A 447 -0.13 -6.25 5.06
CA ARG A 447 0.50 -7.52 5.46
C ARG A 447 0.52 -7.72 6.98
N SER A 448 0.80 -6.66 7.75
CA SER A 448 0.80 -6.75 9.22
C SER A 448 -0.58 -6.97 9.82
N TYR A 449 -1.65 -6.71 9.06
CA TYR A 449 -3.01 -7.06 9.45
C TYR A 449 -3.40 -8.49 9.09
N GLY A 450 -2.50 -9.24 8.43
CA GLY A 450 -2.71 -10.64 8.08
C GLY A 450 -3.51 -10.88 6.80
N PHE A 451 -3.65 -9.86 5.94
CA PHE A 451 -4.18 -10.06 4.58
C PHE A 451 -3.15 -10.79 3.71
N ASP A 452 -3.61 -11.72 2.86
CA ASP A 452 -2.82 -12.45 1.88
C ASP A 452 -2.59 -11.63 0.61
N ALA A 453 -3.56 -10.79 0.23
CA ALA A 453 -3.45 -9.88 -0.90
C ALA A 453 -4.23 -8.58 -0.68
N ALA A 454 -3.72 -7.50 -1.28
CA ALA A 454 -4.41 -6.21 -1.31
C ALA A 454 -4.51 -5.67 -2.75
N PHE A 455 -5.54 -4.86 -3.02
CA PHE A 455 -5.80 -4.27 -4.34
C PHE A 455 -6.13 -2.77 -4.20
N LEU A 456 -5.13 -1.92 -4.37
CA LEU A 456 -5.28 -0.48 -4.15
C LEU A 456 -6.28 0.12 -5.16
N GLN A 457 -7.28 0.85 -4.67
CA GLN A 457 -8.26 1.57 -5.48
C GLN A 457 -7.76 3.01 -5.72
N PRO A 458 -7.37 3.38 -6.96
CA PRO A 458 -6.86 4.72 -7.24
C PRO A 458 -7.90 5.84 -7.02
N ASN A 459 -9.20 5.53 -7.08
CA ASN A 459 -10.34 6.45 -7.06
C ASN A 459 -10.30 7.51 -8.18
N ALA A 460 -9.47 7.33 -9.22
CA ALA A 460 -9.31 8.28 -10.32
C ALA A 460 -10.55 8.34 -11.24
N PHE A 461 -11.46 7.37 -11.13
CA PHE A 461 -12.72 7.33 -11.88
C PHE A 461 -13.72 8.42 -11.46
N ARG A 462 -13.54 9.04 -10.29
CA ARG A 462 -14.45 10.06 -9.77
C ARG A 462 -14.28 11.37 -10.55
N GLU A 463 -15.40 11.98 -10.93
CA GLU A 463 -15.41 13.21 -11.73
C GLU A 463 -14.67 14.37 -11.04
N ASN A 464 -14.84 14.49 -9.72
CA ASN A 464 -14.26 15.56 -8.91
C ASN A 464 -12.76 15.41 -8.61
N VAL A 465 -12.12 14.32 -9.03
CA VAL A 465 -10.67 14.14 -8.87
C VAL A 465 -9.95 14.91 -9.98
N ALA A 466 -9.29 15.99 -9.59
CA ALA A 466 -8.31 16.69 -10.44
C ALA A 466 -7.03 15.83 -10.62
N ASN A 467 -6.29 16.08 -11.70
CA ASN A 467 -5.00 15.44 -12.01
C ASN A 467 -5.06 13.90 -11.92
N LYS A 468 -5.94 13.28 -12.71
CA LYS A 468 -6.14 11.81 -12.70
C LYS A 468 -4.88 11.02 -13.04
N GLU A 469 -4.02 11.53 -13.93
CA GLU A 469 -2.73 10.90 -14.24
C GLU A 469 -1.79 10.84 -13.03
N GLU A 470 -1.66 11.93 -12.27
CA GLU A 470 -0.89 11.93 -11.01
C GLU A 470 -1.44 10.86 -10.05
N ARG A 471 -2.77 10.83 -9.88
CA ARG A 471 -3.44 9.86 -9.00
C ARG A 471 -3.10 8.42 -9.39
N LEU A 472 -3.11 8.13 -10.69
CA LEU A 472 -2.79 6.81 -11.22
C LEU A 472 -1.29 6.50 -11.10
N HIS A 473 -0.37 7.40 -11.48
CA HIS A 473 1.07 7.20 -11.28
C HIS A 473 1.38 6.85 -9.83
N ARG A 474 0.80 7.60 -8.88
CA ARG A 474 0.99 7.35 -7.45
C ARG A 474 0.43 6.00 -7.00
N ALA A 475 -0.75 5.63 -7.48
CA ALA A 475 -1.35 4.35 -7.12
C ALA A 475 -0.54 3.16 -7.64
N PHE A 476 -0.11 3.20 -8.90
CA PHE A 476 0.72 2.15 -9.50
C PHE A 476 2.10 2.05 -8.84
N LEU A 477 2.74 3.20 -8.55
CA LEU A 477 3.98 3.27 -7.77
C LEU A 477 3.81 2.63 -6.38
N TYR A 478 2.74 2.96 -5.65
CA TYR A 478 2.49 2.39 -4.33
C TYR A 478 2.17 0.91 -4.39
N ALA A 479 1.41 0.46 -5.38
CA ALA A 479 1.15 -0.96 -5.57
C ALA A 479 2.43 -1.75 -5.84
N GLN A 480 3.35 -1.20 -6.64
CA GLN A 480 4.69 -1.75 -6.82
C GLN A 480 5.49 -1.79 -5.50
N MET A 481 5.60 -0.66 -4.80
CA MET A 481 6.38 -0.54 -3.57
C MET A 481 5.91 -1.47 -2.45
N TYR A 482 4.59 -1.64 -2.30
CA TYR A 482 4.00 -2.43 -1.23
C TYR A 482 3.60 -3.83 -1.68
N GLY A 483 3.89 -4.19 -2.94
CA GLY A 483 3.61 -5.49 -3.53
C GLY A 483 2.13 -5.86 -3.45
N THR A 484 1.27 -4.99 -3.98
CA THR A 484 -0.18 -5.20 -4.06
C THR A 484 -0.63 -5.21 -5.51
N GLY A 485 -1.87 -5.63 -5.76
CA GLY A 485 -2.55 -5.39 -7.03
C GLY A 485 -3.19 -3.99 -7.11
N ILE A 486 -3.90 -3.75 -8.21
CA ILE A 486 -4.68 -2.52 -8.45
C ILE A 486 -6.15 -2.89 -8.70
N THR A 487 -7.07 -2.13 -8.12
CA THR A 487 -8.46 -2.14 -8.54
C THR A 487 -8.65 -1.17 -9.70
N ILE A 488 -9.07 -1.68 -10.86
CA ILE A 488 -9.52 -0.88 -12.00
C ILE A 488 -10.97 -0.46 -11.73
N GLU A 489 -11.29 0.81 -11.94
CA GLU A 489 -12.57 1.37 -11.48
C GLU A 489 -13.32 2.08 -12.59
N ILE A 490 -14.62 1.82 -12.68
CA ILE A 490 -15.55 2.60 -13.48
C ILE A 490 -16.87 2.79 -12.75
N ASN A 491 -17.46 3.98 -12.91
CA ASN A 491 -18.79 4.29 -12.40
C ASN A 491 -19.91 3.59 -13.18
N SER A 492 -21.10 3.54 -12.58
CA SER A 492 -22.31 3.07 -13.26
C SER A 492 -22.96 4.19 -14.07
N TYR A 493 -22.69 4.23 -15.37
CA TYR A 493 -23.25 5.18 -16.33
C TYR A 493 -24.46 4.60 -17.10
N SER A 494 -25.49 5.42 -17.32
CA SER A 494 -26.48 5.16 -18.37
C SER A 494 -25.88 5.43 -19.75
N THR A 495 -26.61 5.12 -20.83
CA THR A 495 -26.18 5.49 -22.19
C THR A 495 -26.02 7.00 -22.36
N SER A 496 -26.88 7.81 -21.74
CA SER A 496 -26.82 9.27 -21.80
C SER A 496 -25.72 9.89 -20.93
N GLN A 497 -25.10 9.11 -20.03
CA GLN A 497 -24.05 9.59 -19.12
C GLN A 497 -22.67 9.01 -19.48
N ALA A 498 -22.59 8.12 -20.47
CA ALA A 498 -21.39 7.36 -20.80
C ALA A 498 -20.16 8.25 -21.09
N GLU A 499 -20.37 9.41 -21.70
CA GLU A 499 -19.30 10.36 -22.03
C GLU A 499 -18.50 10.81 -20.80
N ALA A 500 -19.15 10.96 -19.64
CA ALA A 500 -18.50 11.39 -18.40
C ALA A 500 -17.44 10.38 -17.89
N GLY A 501 -17.53 9.11 -18.29
CA GLY A 501 -16.58 8.07 -17.89
C GLY A 501 -15.40 7.87 -18.85
N VAL A 502 -15.41 8.48 -20.05
CA VAL A 502 -14.50 8.09 -21.14
C VAL A 502 -13.04 8.39 -20.78
N GLU A 503 -12.76 9.60 -20.30
CA GLU A 503 -11.42 10.03 -19.92
C GLU A 503 -10.82 9.08 -18.88
N ALA A 504 -11.53 8.89 -17.76
CA ALA A 504 -11.02 8.06 -16.68
C ALA A 504 -10.85 6.61 -17.10
N PHE A 505 -11.83 6.00 -17.78
CA PHE A 505 -11.73 4.60 -18.20
C PHE A 505 -10.56 4.37 -19.15
N ASN A 506 -10.36 5.26 -20.14
CA ASN A 506 -9.23 5.16 -21.05
C ASN A 506 -7.90 5.29 -20.31
N LEU A 507 -7.79 6.21 -19.35
CA LEU A 507 -6.59 6.36 -18.51
C LEU A 507 -6.29 5.10 -17.70
N TYR A 508 -7.28 4.43 -17.10
CA TYR A 508 -7.04 3.17 -16.39
C TYR A 508 -6.52 2.07 -17.34
N MET A 509 -7.09 1.93 -18.54
CA MET A 509 -6.64 0.92 -19.52
C MET A 509 -5.22 1.19 -20.01
N ASP A 510 -4.92 2.46 -20.30
CA ASP A 510 -3.61 2.88 -20.75
C ASP A 510 -2.55 2.72 -19.63
N PHE A 511 -2.82 3.13 -18.40
CA PHE A 511 -1.90 2.92 -17.27
C PHE A 511 -1.69 1.43 -16.97
N ALA A 512 -2.74 0.61 -17.04
CA ALA A 512 -2.60 -0.84 -16.91
C ALA A 512 -1.60 -1.40 -17.93
N LYS A 513 -1.65 -0.96 -19.19
CA LYS A 513 -0.67 -1.35 -20.22
C LYS A 513 0.73 -0.85 -19.92
N ARG A 514 0.88 0.45 -19.62
CA ARG A 514 2.18 1.09 -19.36
C ARG A 514 2.95 0.40 -18.24
N TYR A 515 2.27 0.09 -17.15
CA TYR A 515 2.86 -0.56 -15.97
C TYR A 515 2.87 -2.09 -16.03
N GLY A 516 2.40 -2.69 -17.14
CA GLY A 516 2.37 -4.14 -17.32
C GLY A 516 1.46 -4.87 -16.32
N LEU A 517 0.35 -4.24 -15.93
CA LEU A 517 -0.68 -4.87 -15.11
C LEU A 517 -1.45 -5.88 -15.99
N ASP A 518 -1.40 -7.15 -15.59
CA ASP A 518 -2.12 -8.23 -16.27
C ASP A 518 -3.41 -8.62 -15.53
N GLU A 519 -4.13 -9.61 -16.05
CA GLU A 519 -5.38 -10.04 -15.43
C GLU A 519 -5.21 -10.70 -14.07
N LYS A 520 -3.98 -10.93 -13.56
CA LYS A 520 -3.73 -11.64 -12.31
C LYS A 520 -3.31 -10.72 -11.15
N GLY A 521 -3.00 -9.46 -11.45
CA GLY A 521 -2.74 -8.40 -10.47
C GLY A 521 -3.93 -7.47 -10.25
N MET A 522 -5.09 -7.74 -10.86
CA MET A 522 -6.19 -6.78 -10.92
C MET A 522 -7.53 -7.30 -10.38
N THR A 523 -8.24 -6.38 -9.74
CA THR A 523 -9.69 -6.48 -9.51
C THR A 523 -10.40 -5.39 -10.31
N PHE A 524 -11.68 -5.59 -10.60
CA PHE A 524 -12.50 -4.64 -11.35
C PHE A 524 -13.71 -4.20 -10.53
N TYR A 525 -13.77 -2.90 -10.19
CA TYR A 525 -14.94 -2.24 -9.62
C TYR A 525 -15.73 -1.53 -10.72
N GLN A 526 -17.03 -1.74 -10.73
CA GLN A 526 -17.89 -1.41 -11.88
C GLN A 526 -19.17 -0.67 -11.51
N GLY A 527 -19.25 -0.15 -10.29
CA GLY A 527 -20.54 0.22 -9.69
C GLY A 527 -21.50 -0.97 -9.75
N VAL A 528 -22.70 -0.77 -10.29
CA VAL A 528 -23.79 -1.77 -10.27
C VAL A 528 -23.55 -2.92 -11.24
N ASN A 529 -23.51 -2.66 -12.55
CA ASN A 529 -23.49 -3.71 -13.57
C ASN A 529 -22.83 -3.25 -14.89
N MET A 530 -21.79 -2.42 -14.80
CA MET A 530 -21.21 -1.78 -15.98
C MET A 530 -20.67 -2.78 -17.01
N VAL A 531 -20.01 -3.86 -16.59
CA VAL A 531 -19.51 -4.88 -17.54
C VAL A 531 -20.67 -5.52 -18.32
N ALA A 532 -21.78 -5.84 -17.64
CA ALA A 532 -22.97 -6.36 -18.31
C ALA A 532 -23.56 -5.35 -19.31
N ARG A 533 -23.56 -4.05 -19.00
CA ARG A 533 -23.99 -2.99 -19.95
C ARG A 533 -23.05 -2.87 -21.13
N MET A 534 -21.73 -2.88 -20.89
CA MET A 534 -20.69 -2.89 -21.91
C MET A 534 -20.89 -4.04 -22.92
N ALA A 535 -21.27 -5.21 -22.42
CA ALA A 535 -21.47 -6.41 -23.23
C ALA A 535 -22.81 -6.46 -23.99
N THR A 536 -23.82 -5.68 -23.59
CA THR A 536 -25.20 -5.86 -24.08
C THR A 536 -25.79 -4.65 -24.80
N TYR A 537 -25.43 -3.43 -24.41
CA TYR A 537 -26.07 -2.25 -24.98
C TYR A 537 -25.45 -1.90 -26.34
N ASP A 538 -26.32 -1.58 -27.29
CA ASP A 538 -25.92 -1.05 -28.60
C ASP A 538 -25.52 0.43 -28.46
N HIS A 539 -24.36 0.69 -27.85
CA HIS A 539 -23.81 2.03 -27.67
C HIS A 539 -22.31 2.06 -28.02
N PRO A 540 -21.83 3.03 -28.83
CA PRO A 540 -20.45 3.05 -29.32
C PRO A 540 -19.42 3.11 -28.20
N ILE A 541 -19.63 3.94 -27.17
CA ILE A 541 -18.72 4.06 -26.02
C ILE A 541 -18.63 2.74 -25.26
N PHE A 542 -19.77 2.05 -25.06
CA PHE A 542 -19.81 0.81 -24.30
C PHE A 542 -19.12 -0.33 -25.05
N ARG A 543 -19.30 -0.42 -26.38
CA ARG A 543 -18.54 -1.34 -27.23
C ARG A 543 -17.05 -1.04 -27.20
N GLN A 544 -16.67 0.24 -27.22
CA GLN A 544 -15.26 0.64 -27.15
C GLN A 544 -14.66 0.26 -25.80
N TRP A 545 -15.34 0.51 -24.68
CA TRP A 545 -14.87 0.12 -23.36
C TRP A 545 -14.76 -1.40 -23.21
N TYR A 546 -15.75 -2.15 -23.70
CA TYR A 546 -15.71 -3.60 -23.69
C TYR A 546 -14.51 -4.16 -24.46
N ARG A 547 -14.25 -3.58 -25.64
CA ARG A 547 -13.08 -3.92 -26.45
C ARG A 547 -11.78 -3.59 -25.72
N GLN A 548 -11.66 -2.37 -25.17
CA GLN A 548 -10.45 -1.97 -24.45
C GLN A 548 -10.20 -2.87 -23.22
N LEU A 549 -11.23 -3.20 -22.44
CA LEU A 549 -11.12 -4.08 -21.28
C LEU A 549 -10.62 -5.48 -21.69
N THR A 550 -11.26 -6.06 -22.71
CA THR A 550 -10.90 -7.39 -23.21
C THR A 550 -9.52 -7.41 -23.87
N GLU A 551 -9.14 -6.37 -24.60
CA GLU A 551 -7.82 -6.26 -25.24
C GLU A 551 -6.68 -5.98 -24.25
N THR A 552 -6.97 -5.31 -23.13
CA THR A 552 -5.94 -4.95 -22.14
C THR A 552 -5.57 -6.15 -21.28
N PHE A 553 -6.55 -6.94 -20.84
CA PHE A 553 -6.32 -7.98 -19.84
C PHE A 553 -6.56 -9.41 -20.35
N PHE A 554 -7.35 -9.62 -21.40
CA PHE A 554 -7.84 -10.97 -21.74
C PHE A 554 -7.40 -11.45 -23.13
N SER A 555 -6.95 -10.55 -24.00
CA SER A 555 -6.45 -10.90 -25.34
C SER A 555 -4.97 -11.27 -25.30
N HIS A 556 -4.61 -12.34 -24.60
CA HIS A 556 -3.30 -12.94 -24.83
C HIS A 556 -3.38 -13.85 -26.07
N PRO A 557 -2.43 -13.73 -27.02
CA PRO A 557 -2.17 -14.82 -27.95
C PRO A 557 -1.86 -16.08 -27.13
N LYS A 558 -2.20 -17.27 -27.64
CA LYS A 558 -1.62 -18.49 -27.09
C LYS A 558 -0.11 -18.27 -27.01
N SER A 559 0.47 -18.38 -25.82
CA SER A 559 1.91 -18.45 -25.65
C SER A 559 2.44 -19.43 -26.69
N GLU A 560 3.44 -19.00 -27.46
CA GLU A 560 4.21 -19.90 -28.29
C GLU A 560 4.62 -21.09 -27.43
N THR A 561 4.12 -22.26 -27.80
CA THR A 561 4.73 -23.52 -27.44
C THR A 561 6.19 -23.48 -27.89
N ASN A 562 7.11 -23.56 -26.93
CA ASN A 562 8.27 -24.45 -26.97
C ASN A 562 8.89 -24.59 -25.58
#